data_AF-A0A1Q7IIB6-F1
#
_entry.id   AF-A0A1Q7IIB6-F1
#
_cell.length_a   1.000
_cell.length_b   1.000
_cell.length_c   1.000
_cell.angle_alpha   90.00
_cell.angle_beta   90.00
_cell.angle_gamma   90.00
#
_symmetry.space_group_name_H-M   'P 1'
#
loop_
_entity.id
_entity.type
_entity.pdbx_description
1 polymer ?
#
loop_
_entity_poly.entity_id
_entity_poly.type
_entity_poly.pdbx_seq_one_letter_code
_entity_poly.pdbx_strand_id
1 'polypeptide(L)'
;MHLKPNSVAQFTETMEKDVIPLLRKQQGFKDEITFLPADGGNEAVAISFWEKRENADAYQRGAYPEVLKSVAKVADGTPQVQTSEVSNSTWHKIAAR
;
A
#
# COMPACT_ATOMS: atom_id res chain seq x y z
N MET A 1 -8.50 4.23 -1.50
CA MET A 1 -8.24 5.36 -0.59
C MET A 1 -8.64 6.63 -1.31
N HIS A 2 -9.45 7.49 -0.69
CA HIS A 2 -9.73 8.81 -1.24
C HIS A 2 -8.59 9.75 -0.83
N LEU A 3 -8.02 10.47 -1.79
CA LEU A 3 -7.01 11.49 -1.57
C LEU A 3 -7.69 12.85 -1.45
N LYS A 4 -7.06 13.76 -0.72
CA LYS A 4 -7.44 15.16 -0.73
C LYS A 4 -7.22 15.76 -2.14
N PRO A 5 -7.99 16.78 -2.52
CA PRO A 5 -7.78 17.49 -3.79
C PRO A 5 -6.32 17.92 -3.97
N ASN A 6 -5.79 17.78 -5.19
CA ASN A 6 -4.42 18.17 -5.56
C ASN A 6 -3.29 17.49 -4.75
N SER A 7 -3.57 16.38 -4.06
CA SER A 7 -2.58 15.72 -3.19
C SER A 7 -1.88 14.51 -3.83
N VAL A 8 -2.17 14.19 -5.10
CA VAL A 8 -1.62 13.02 -5.81
C VAL A 8 -0.09 13.02 -5.83
N ALA A 9 0.53 14.14 -6.19
CA ALA A 9 2.00 14.24 -6.23
C ALA A 9 2.63 14.05 -4.84
N GLN A 10 2.04 14.67 -3.82
CA GLN A 10 2.51 14.51 -2.43
C GLN A 10 2.29 13.07 -1.93
N PHE A 11 1.20 12.43 -2.34
CA PHE A 11 0.94 11.03 -2.02
C PHE A 11 2.01 10.12 -2.64
N THR A 12 2.36 10.31 -3.92
CA THR A 12 3.46 9.57 -4.56
C THR A 12 4.78 9.76 -3.81
N GLU A 13 5.12 11.00 -3.45
CA GLU A 13 6.33 11.29 -2.67
C GLU A 13 6.31 10.61 -1.29
N THR A 14 5.16 10.62 -0.61
CA THR A 14 4.97 9.95 0.69
C THR A 14 5.16 8.44 0.54
N MET A 15 4.63 7.84 -0.53
CA MET A 15 4.82 6.41 -0.81
C MET A 15 6.29 6.07 -1.01
N GLU A 16 7.00 6.84 -1.82
CA GLU A 16 8.41 6.60 -2.17
C GLU A 16 9.37 6.82 -1.00
N LYS A 17 9.16 7.89 -0.20
CA LYS A 17 10.10 8.31 0.85
C LYS A 17 9.82 7.69 2.21
N ASP A 18 8.56 7.44 2.53
CA ASP A 18 8.17 7.00 3.88
C ASP A 18 7.63 5.57 3.87
N VAL A 19 6.63 5.29 3.03
CA VAL A 19 5.89 4.01 3.09
C VAL A 19 6.71 2.85 2.56
N ILE A 20 7.21 2.91 1.32
CA ILE A 20 7.97 1.82 0.69
C ILE A 20 9.23 1.45 1.50
N PRO A 21 10.04 2.40 2.01
CA PRO A 21 11.18 2.07 2.87
C PRO A 21 10.78 1.39 4.18
N LEU A 22 9.63 1.76 4.76
CA LEU A 22 9.09 1.09 5.95
C LEU A 22 8.63 -0.33 5.64
N LEU A 23 7.92 -0.53 4.53
CA LEU A 23 7.46 -1.84 4.07
C LEU A 23 8.63 -2.80 3.81
N ARG A 24 9.70 -2.32 3.17
CA ARG A 24 10.91 -3.10 2.89
C ARG A 24 11.63 -3.62 4.14
N LYS A 25 11.41 -3.01 5.30
CA LYS A 25 11.97 -3.48 6.59
C LYS A 25 11.14 -4.60 7.21
N GLN A 26 9.90 -4.79 6.76
CA GLN A 26 9.00 -5.79 7.33
C GLN A 26 9.36 -7.18 6.82
N GLN A 27 9.33 -8.16 7.72
CA GLN A 27 9.60 -9.55 7.37
C GLN A 27 8.57 -10.05 6.36
N GLY A 28 9.04 -10.66 5.27
CA GLY A 28 8.18 -11.28 4.26
C GLY A 28 7.52 -10.30 3.30
N PHE A 29 7.83 -9.00 3.34
CA PHE A 29 7.41 -8.06 2.29
C PHE A 29 7.97 -8.49 0.93
N LYS A 30 7.12 -8.49 -0.10
CA LYS A 30 7.49 -8.88 -1.47
C LYS A 30 7.43 -7.73 -2.45
N ASP A 31 6.37 -6.94 -2.42
CA ASP A 31 6.17 -5.85 -3.37
C ASP A 31 5.08 -4.87 -2.93
N GLU A 32 5.03 -3.70 -3.56
CA GLU A 32 3.98 -2.69 -3.40
C GLU A 32 3.61 -2.12 -4.78
N ILE A 33 2.34 -2.21 -5.16
CA ILE A 33 1.82 -1.62 -6.40
C ILE A 33 0.83 -0.53 -6.04
N THR A 34 1.09 0.69 -6.54
CA THR A 34 0.21 1.84 -6.35
C THR A 34 -0.44 2.25 -7.68
N PHE A 35 -1.76 2.32 -7.69
CA PHE A 35 -2.57 2.86 -8.78
C PHE A 35 -3.04 4.26 -8.42
N LEU A 36 -2.87 5.17 -9.36
CA LEU A 36 -3.34 6.55 -9.30
C LEU A 36 -4.44 6.76 -10.36
N PRO A 37 -5.38 7.67 -10.12
CA PRO A 37 -6.46 7.97 -11.05
C PRO A 37 -5.89 8.60 -12.34
N ALA A 38 -6.29 8.06 -13.49
CA ALA A 38 -5.83 8.53 -14.80
C ALA A 38 -6.62 9.74 -15.32
N ASP A 39 -7.81 9.97 -14.77
CA ASP A 39 -8.81 10.94 -15.21
C ASP A 39 -8.89 12.19 -14.31
N GLY A 40 -7.92 12.35 -13.40
CA GLY A 40 -7.92 13.46 -12.45
C GLY A 40 -8.87 13.27 -11.27
N GLY A 41 -9.40 12.06 -11.07
CA GLY A 41 -10.04 11.69 -9.80
C GLY A 41 -9.07 11.72 -8.62
N ASN A 42 -9.55 11.33 -7.44
CA ASN A 42 -8.75 11.30 -6.20
C ASN A 42 -8.67 9.91 -5.58
N GLU A 43 -9.09 8.87 -6.29
CA GLU A 43 -9.08 7.51 -5.75
C GLU A 43 -7.77 6.80 -6.08
N ALA A 44 -6.96 6.55 -5.05
CA ALA A 44 -5.74 5.76 -5.15
C ALA A 44 -5.94 4.37 -4.56
N VAL A 45 -5.26 3.38 -5.14
CA VAL A 45 -5.22 2.00 -4.62
C VAL A 45 -3.77 1.63 -4.38
N ALA A 46 -3.46 1.14 -3.19
CA ALA A 46 -2.13 0.66 -2.82
C ALA A 46 -2.26 -0.83 -2.43
N ILE A 47 -1.46 -1.69 -3.05
CA ILE A 47 -1.52 -3.14 -2.89
C ILE A 47 -0.14 -3.64 -2.47
N SER A 48 -0.04 -4.09 -1.23
CA SER A 48 1.16 -4.72 -0.67
C SER A 48 1.09 -6.24 -0.82
N PHE A 49 2.20 -6.84 -1.24
CA PHE A 49 2.36 -8.29 -1.39
C PHE A 49 3.28 -8.85 -0.30
N TRP A 50 2.92 -10.01 0.21
CA TRP A 50 3.58 -10.65 1.35
C TRP A 50 3.83 -12.13 1.07
N GLU A 51 4.92 -12.67 1.63
CA GLU A 51 5.33 -14.06 1.45
C GLU A 51 4.31 -15.04 2.02
N LYS A 52 3.77 -14.71 3.20
CA LYS A 52 2.79 -15.50 3.92
C LYS A 52 1.79 -14.59 4.58
N ARG A 53 0.61 -15.14 4.88
CA ARG A 53 -0.45 -14.43 5.59
C ARG A 53 0.03 -13.89 6.95
N GLU A 54 0.83 -14.66 7.68
CA GLU A 54 1.32 -14.29 9.01
C GLU A 54 2.22 -13.03 8.97
N ASN A 55 2.95 -12.84 7.86
CA ASN A 55 3.76 -11.65 7.64
C ASN A 55 2.89 -10.40 7.45
N ALA A 56 1.85 -10.51 6.62
CA ALA A 56 0.88 -9.42 6.41
C ALA A 56 0.14 -9.07 7.70
N ASP A 57 -0.30 -10.08 8.46
CA ASP A 57 -1.00 -9.89 9.73
C ASP A 57 -0.11 -9.25 10.80
N ALA A 58 1.19 -9.60 10.85
CA ALA A 58 2.16 -8.97 11.73
C ALA A 58 2.41 -7.50 11.37
N TYR A 59 2.56 -7.20 10.07
CA TYR A 59 2.65 -5.83 9.57
C TYR A 59 1.40 -5.01 9.93
N GLN A 60 0.21 -5.56 9.71
CA GLN A 60 -1.06 -4.88 9.95
C GLN A 60 -1.24 -4.49 11.43
N ARG A 61 -0.77 -5.31 12.37
CA ARG A 61 -0.81 -5.00 13.80
C ARG A 61 0.34 -4.09 14.26
N GLY A 62 1.49 -4.18 13.58
CA GLY A 62 2.73 -3.51 13.98
C GLY A 62 2.91 -2.17 13.29
N ALA A 63 3.42 -2.19 12.05
CA ALA A 63 3.90 -1.00 11.36
C ALA A 63 2.84 -0.28 10.51
N TYR A 64 1.67 -0.90 10.26
CA TYR A 64 0.60 -0.26 9.51
C TYR A 64 0.08 1.08 10.12
N PRO A 65 -0.04 1.24 11.45
CA PRO A 65 -0.34 2.54 12.05
C PRO A 65 0.64 3.66 11.67
N GLU A 66 1.92 3.35 11.44
CA GLU A 66 2.91 4.33 10.97
C GLU A 66 2.64 4.72 9.51
N VAL A 67 2.24 3.75 8.67
CA VAL A 67 1.81 4.02 7.29
C VAL A 67 0.60 4.94 7.28
N LEU A 68 -0.42 4.66 8.10
CA LEU A 68 -1.59 5.53 8.26
C LEU A 68 -1.19 6.95 8.66
N LYS A 69 -0.24 7.10 9.59
CA LYS A 69 0.26 8.41 10.01
C LYS A 69 0.95 9.16 8.87
N SER A 70 1.74 8.48 8.05
CA SER A 70 2.40 9.10 6.89
C SER A 70 1.38 9.59 5.87
N VAL A 71 0.37 8.77 5.53
CA VAL A 71 -0.63 9.11 4.51
C VAL A 71 -1.76 10.02 5.02
N ALA A 72 -1.93 10.21 6.34
CA ALA A 72 -3.00 11.05 6.91
C ALA A 72 -2.99 12.50 6.41
N LYS A 73 -1.84 13.02 5.98
CA LYS A 73 -1.73 14.37 5.42
C LYS A 73 -2.39 14.47 4.04
N VAL A 74 -2.38 13.40 3.27
CA VAL A 74 -2.83 13.36 1.87
C VAL A 74 -4.13 12.57 1.67
N ALA A 75 -4.52 11.72 2.62
CA ALA A 75 -5.75 10.96 2.59
C ALA A 75 -6.94 11.77 3.11
N ASP A 76 -8.09 11.66 2.42
CA ASP A 76 -9.37 12.19 2.86
C ASP A 76 -10.16 11.05 3.53
N GLY A 77 -10.03 10.98 4.85
CA GLY A 77 -10.58 9.90 5.67
C GLY A 77 -9.61 8.73 5.87
N THR A 78 -10.13 7.66 6.48
CA THR A 78 -9.34 6.46 6.79
C THR A 78 -9.34 5.52 5.58
N PRO A 79 -8.16 5.07 5.09
CA PRO A 79 -8.09 4.06 4.03
C PRO A 79 -8.78 2.76 4.45
N GLN A 80 -9.57 2.17 3.54
CA GLN A 80 -10.08 0.83 3.74
C GLN A 80 -9.02 -0.20 3.36
N VAL A 81 -8.93 -1.28 4.15
CA VAL A 81 -8.00 -2.39 3.93
C VAL A 81 -8.79 -3.65 3.64
N GLN A 82 -8.34 -4.37 2.61
CA GLN A 82 -8.83 -5.70 2.29
C GLN A 82 -7.64 -6.64 2.12
N THR A 83 -7.79 -7.88 2.61
CA THR A 83 -6.79 -8.94 2.46
C THR A 83 -7.31 -9.99 1.49
N SER A 84 -6.49 -10.37 0.52
CA SER A 84 -6.80 -11.38 -0.50
C SER A 84 -5.61 -12.29 -0.73
N GLU A 85 -5.84 -13.51 -1.21
CA GLU A 85 -4.79 -14.42 -1.67
C GLU A 85 -4.53 -14.24 -3.17
N VAL A 86 -3.27 -14.28 -3.57
CA VAL A 86 -2.88 -14.17 -4.99
C VAL A 86 -3.10 -15.52 -5.67
N SER A 87 -4.07 -15.57 -6.57
CA SER A 87 -4.37 -16.77 -7.37
C SER A 87 -3.48 -16.91 -8.61
N ASN A 88 -3.15 -15.80 -9.27
CA ASN A 88 -2.31 -15.79 -10.47
C ASN A 88 -1.64 -14.42 -10.68
N SER A 89 -0.44 -14.41 -11.26
CA SER A 89 0.26 -13.19 -11.69
C SER A 89 1.09 -13.47 -12.94
N THR A 90 0.95 -12.61 -13.96
CA THR A 90 1.69 -12.72 -15.23
C THR A 90 2.94 -11.85 -15.26
N TRP A 91 3.01 -10.80 -14.44
CA TRP A 91 4.14 -9.88 -14.38
C TRP A 91 5.17 -10.27 -13.32
N HIS A 92 4.72 -10.60 -12.11
CA HIS A 92 5.62 -10.96 -11.02
C HIS A 92 5.54 -12.47 -10.78
N LYS A 93 6.69 -13.13 -10.57
CA LYS A 93 6.74 -14.51 -10.06
C LYS A 93 6.38 -14.53 -8.57
N ILE A 94 5.18 -14.06 -8.25
CA ILE A 94 4.56 -14.25 -6.94
C ILE A 94 4.05 -15.69 -7.00
N ALA A 95 4.57 -16.56 -6.14
CA ALA A 95 4.11 -17.93 -6.08
C ALA A 95 2.61 -17.91 -5.75
N ALA A 96 1.79 -18.12 -6.79
CA ALA A 96 0.41 -18.53 -6.62
C ALA A 96 0.45 -19.85 -5.86
N ARG A 97 -0.37 -19.95 -4.82
CA ARG A 97 -0.50 -21.19 -4.07
C ARG A 97 -1.31 -22.21 -4.87
#